data_AF-A0A2N5VMQ5-F1
#
_entry.id   AF-A0A2N5VMQ5-F1
#
_cell.length_a   1.000
_cell.length_b   1.000
_cell.length_c   1.000
_cell.angle_alpha   90.00
_cell.angle_beta   90.00
_cell.angle_gamma   90.00
#
_symmetry.space_group_name_H-M   'P 1'
#
loop_
_entity.id
_entity.type
_entity.pdbx_description
1 polymer ?
#
loop_
_entity_poly.entity_id
_entity_poly.type
_entity_poly.pdbx_seq_one_letter_code
_entity_poly.pdbx_strand_id
1 'polypeptide(L)'
;MAGRAAFGYAQKAQAASAYRSLIRSSKSTFHSDPQTYRQFVRRAKELFATKVLNMSYLLGLPPDPNAASSSTTTTTKTTSVWPGRSGELEKSAWMERFDHEIQGVLELSKYLTRNIVQARHSEDGQRLVVRFTDQTEIGDNSTIKNRRSTSACEPSSSCCGGHQADTPSPPPSTSRLSQAALERREKRRLSRLQQQPSSSS
;
A
#
# COMPACT_ATOMS: atom_id res chain seq x y z
N MET A 1 5.83 42.18 11.99
CA MET A 1 6.85 41.10 12.00
C MET A 1 6.11 39.77 12.18
N ALA A 2 5.66 39.13 11.10
CA ALA A 2 4.98 37.84 11.19
C ALA A 2 6.04 36.77 11.49
N GLY A 3 5.99 36.20 12.69
CA GLY A 3 6.86 35.09 13.07
C GLY A 3 6.57 33.90 12.15
N ARG A 4 7.54 33.52 11.32
CA ARG A 4 7.50 32.21 10.66
C ARG A 4 7.37 31.17 11.77
N ALA A 5 6.24 30.46 11.81
CA ALA A 5 6.11 29.25 12.60
C ALA A 5 7.13 28.25 12.06
N ALA A 6 8.32 28.26 12.65
CA ALA A 6 9.36 27.30 12.31
C ALA A 6 9.06 26.01 13.06
N PHE A 7 9.23 24.87 12.39
CA PHE A 7 9.23 23.59 13.09
C PHE A 7 10.24 23.62 14.24
N GLY A 8 9.77 23.26 15.43
CA GLY A 8 10.63 23.06 16.57
C GLY A 8 11.60 21.89 16.35
N TYR A 9 12.59 21.80 17.23
CA TYR A 9 13.62 20.76 17.15
C TYR A 9 13.02 19.35 17.25
N ALA A 10 12.03 19.17 18.14
CA ALA A 10 11.36 17.89 18.33
C ALA A 10 10.63 17.42 17.05
N GLN A 11 9.88 18.30 16.38
CA GLN A 11 9.17 17.96 15.14
C GLN A 11 10.14 17.60 14.01
N LYS A 12 11.25 18.35 13.89
CA LYS A 12 12.29 18.03 12.91
C LYS A 12 12.92 16.67 13.19
N ALA A 13 13.18 16.35 14.45
CA ALA A 13 13.72 15.05 14.85
C ALA A 13 12.73 13.91 14.54
N GLN A 14 11.44 14.10 14.83
CA GLN A 14 10.37 13.15 14.54
C GLN A 14 10.23 12.90 13.04
N ALA A 15 10.17 13.96 12.23
CA ALA A 15 10.15 13.85 10.77
C ALA A 15 11.39 13.16 10.22
N ALA A 16 12.58 13.50 10.73
CA ALA A 16 13.83 12.85 10.32
C ALA A 16 13.88 11.36 10.71
N SER A 17 13.27 10.98 11.84
CA SER A 17 13.14 9.58 12.26
C SER A 17 12.20 8.82 11.32
N ALA A 18 11.01 9.36 11.07
CA ALA A 18 10.03 8.76 10.15
C ALA A 18 10.59 8.60 8.73
N TYR A 19 11.28 9.63 8.22
CA TYR A 19 11.98 9.56 6.93
C TYR A 19 13.01 8.43 6.90
N ARG A 20 13.87 8.34 7.93
CA ARG A 20 14.87 7.26 8.02
C ARG A 20 14.22 5.87 8.05
N SER A 21 13.12 5.70 8.77
CA SER A 21 12.37 4.45 8.81
C SER A 21 11.82 4.08 7.42
N LEU A 22 11.21 5.03 6.71
CA LEU A 22 10.69 4.82 5.36
C LEU A 22 11.80 4.45 4.35
N ILE A 23 12.94 5.14 4.42
CA ILE A 23 14.06 4.84 3.52
C ILE A 23 14.64 3.45 3.82
N ARG A 24 14.82 3.09 5.09
CA ARG A 24 15.30 1.76 5.47
C ARG A 24 14.38 0.64 5.00
N SER A 25 13.07 0.78 5.20
CA SER A 25 12.11 -0.24 4.74
C SER A 25 12.12 -0.34 3.21
N SER A 26 12.11 0.79 2.50
CA SER A 26 12.19 0.80 1.03
C SER A 26 13.47 0.18 0.48
N LYS A 27 14.61 0.29 1.19
CA LYS A 27 15.87 -0.35 0.77
C LYS A 27 15.77 -1.87 0.82
N SER A 28 15.10 -2.41 1.83
CA SER A 28 14.85 -3.85 1.93
C SER A 28 13.93 -4.32 0.81
N THR A 29 12.87 -3.55 0.54
CA THR A 29 11.94 -3.82 -0.56
C THR A 29 12.63 -3.76 -1.92
N PHE A 30 13.27 -2.65 -2.29
CA PHE A 30 13.77 -2.45 -3.65
C PHE A 30 15.22 -2.95 -3.84
N HIS A 31 15.66 -3.95 -3.07
CA HIS A 31 17.05 -4.41 -3.10
C HIS A 31 17.48 -4.95 -4.48
N SER A 32 16.58 -5.58 -5.24
CA SER A 32 16.84 -6.09 -6.60
C SER A 32 16.75 -5.02 -7.70
N ASP A 33 16.12 -3.88 -7.41
CA ASP A 33 15.87 -2.84 -8.40
C ASP A 33 16.35 -1.48 -7.89
N PRO A 34 17.63 -1.15 -8.12
CA PRO A 34 18.20 0.12 -7.69
C PRO A 34 17.61 1.33 -8.41
N GLN A 35 17.03 1.18 -9.62
CA GLN A 35 16.39 2.29 -10.31
C GLN A 35 15.08 2.66 -9.63
N THR A 36 14.22 1.68 -9.35
CA THR A 36 12.96 1.91 -8.62
C THR A 36 13.24 2.44 -7.22
N TYR A 37 14.26 1.93 -6.53
CA TYR A 37 14.69 2.48 -5.24
C TYR A 37 15.03 3.99 -5.33
N ARG A 38 15.81 4.41 -6.33
CA ARG A 38 16.17 5.83 -6.51
C ARG A 38 14.95 6.70 -6.79
N GLN A 39 14.02 6.22 -7.62
CA GLN A 39 12.76 6.94 -7.88
C GLN A 39 11.93 7.07 -6.61
N PHE A 40 11.82 6.00 -5.83
CA PHE A 40 11.13 6.01 -4.55
C PHE A 40 11.75 7.03 -3.58
N VAL A 41 13.08 7.05 -3.43
CA VAL A 41 13.79 8.01 -2.57
C VAL A 41 13.49 9.46 -3.01
N ARG A 42 13.43 9.73 -4.31
CA ARG A 42 13.06 11.05 -4.85
C ARG A 42 11.63 11.42 -4.46
N ARG A 43 10.67 10.52 -4.66
CA ARG A 43 9.27 10.74 -4.26
C ARG A 43 9.10 10.91 -2.75
N ALA A 44 9.84 10.16 -1.95
CA ALA A 44 9.84 10.30 -0.50
C ALA A 44 10.35 11.69 -0.08
N LYS A 45 11.40 12.22 -0.72
CA LYS A 45 11.87 13.59 -0.47
C LYS A 45 10.82 14.63 -0.85
N GLU A 46 10.18 14.48 -2.02
CA GLU A 46 9.10 15.35 -2.47
C GLU A 46 7.92 15.33 -1.49
N LEU A 47 7.50 14.15 -1.03
CA LEU A 47 6.44 13.99 -0.04
C LEU A 47 6.75 14.73 1.26
N PHE A 48 7.96 14.56 1.80
CA PHE A 48 8.34 15.26 3.03
C PHE A 48 8.42 16.77 2.83
N ALA A 49 8.92 17.24 1.68
CA ALA A 49 9.00 18.66 1.37
C ALA A 49 7.62 19.31 1.16
N THR A 50 6.64 18.58 0.63
CA THR A 50 5.33 19.11 0.23
C THR A 50 4.22 18.89 1.24
N LYS A 51 4.26 17.78 2.00
CA LYS A 51 3.18 17.36 2.90
C LYS A 51 3.57 17.37 4.37
N VAL A 52 4.79 16.97 4.70
CA VAL A 52 5.22 16.82 6.12
C VAL A 52 5.86 18.10 6.65
N LEU A 53 6.68 18.77 5.84
CA LEU A 53 7.49 19.93 6.24
C LEU A 53 7.00 21.24 5.59
N ASN A 54 5.86 21.21 4.90
CA ASN A 54 5.30 22.40 4.28
C ASN A 54 4.23 23.01 5.20
N MET A 55 4.54 24.17 5.78
CA MET A 55 3.60 24.90 6.62
C MET A 55 2.34 25.33 5.87
N SER A 56 2.43 25.69 4.59
CA SER A 56 1.27 26.09 3.80
C SER A 56 0.28 24.94 3.64
N TYR A 57 0.78 23.73 3.40
CA TYR A 57 -0.06 22.53 3.34
C TYR A 57 -0.68 22.21 4.69
N LEU A 58 0.12 22.24 5.77
CA LEU A 58 -0.37 21.91 7.11
C LEU A 58 -1.41 22.91 7.62
N LEU A 59 -1.30 24.19 7.24
CA LEU A 59 -2.31 25.21 7.53
C LEU A 59 -3.53 25.15 6.60
N GLY A 60 -3.54 24.27 5.59
CA GLY A 60 -4.67 24.11 4.66
C GLY A 60 -4.86 25.29 3.73
N LEU A 61 -3.81 26.06 3.50
CA LEU A 61 -3.82 27.13 2.52
C LEU A 61 -3.85 26.50 1.11
N PRO A 62 -4.66 27.03 0.19
CA PRO A 62 -4.76 26.48 -1.16
C PRO A 62 -3.39 26.49 -1.83
N PRO A 63 -2.99 25.42 -2.54
CA PRO A 63 -1.74 25.41 -3.29
C PRO A 63 -1.86 26.40 -4.46
N ASP A 64 -1.06 27.45 -4.46
CA ASP A 64 -0.92 28.32 -5.63
C ASP A 64 -0.51 27.46 -6.83
N PRO A 65 -1.21 27.53 -7.98
CA PRO A 65 -0.97 26.66 -9.13
C PRO A 65 0.41 26.85 -9.79
N ASN A 66 1.20 27.85 -9.37
CA ASN A 66 2.54 28.13 -9.88
C ASN A 66 3.70 27.57 -9.02
N ALA A 67 3.43 26.84 -7.94
CA ALA A 67 4.48 26.39 -7.01
C ALA A 67 5.16 25.05 -7.36
N ALA A 68 4.85 24.44 -8.51
CA ALA A 68 5.45 23.16 -8.92
C ALA A 68 6.94 23.24 -9.30
N SER A 69 7.54 24.43 -9.27
CA SER A 69 8.97 24.60 -9.48
C SER A 69 9.40 25.90 -8.81
N SER A 70 9.97 25.81 -7.61
CA SER A 70 11.12 26.60 -7.16
C SER A 70 11.25 26.55 -5.64
N SER A 71 12.28 25.86 -5.20
CA SER A 71 12.97 26.15 -3.95
C SER A 71 13.63 27.53 -4.05
N THR A 72 12.89 28.64 -3.95
CA THR A 72 13.51 29.95 -3.69
C THR A 72 12.51 30.96 -3.14
N THR A 73 12.92 31.59 -2.04
CA THR A 73 12.47 32.86 -1.46
C THR A 73 11.91 33.84 -2.51
N THR A 74 10.63 34.19 -2.48
CA THR A 74 10.16 35.52 -2.95
C THR A 74 8.85 35.94 -2.28
N THR A 75 8.89 37.18 -1.81
CA THR A 75 7.85 37.99 -1.17
C THR A 75 6.66 38.26 -2.09
N THR A 76 5.44 37.97 -1.65
CA THR A 76 4.23 38.69 -2.12
C THR A 76 3.30 38.99 -0.96
N LYS A 77 3.00 40.29 -0.86
CA LYS A 77 2.32 41.01 0.20
C LYS A 77 0.85 41.15 -0.22
N THR A 78 -0.11 40.44 0.38
CA THR A 78 -1.53 40.81 0.22
C THR A 78 -2.40 40.35 1.40
N THR A 79 -3.06 41.36 1.98
CA THR A 79 -4.29 41.38 2.79
C THR A 79 -4.31 40.74 4.18
N SER A 80 -4.16 41.66 5.14
CA SER A 80 -4.55 41.59 6.54
C SER A 80 -6.05 41.33 6.75
N VAL A 81 -6.40 40.33 7.57
CA VAL A 81 -7.69 40.22 8.26
C VAL A 81 -7.48 39.57 9.64
N TRP A 82 -7.49 40.41 10.68
CA TRP A 82 -7.95 40.22 12.08
C TRP A 82 -7.00 39.82 13.22
N PRO A 83 -7.26 40.33 14.46
CA PRO A 83 -6.30 40.33 15.57
C PRO A 83 -6.65 39.35 16.70
N GLY A 84 -5.66 38.58 17.14
CA GLY A 84 -5.38 38.45 18.58
C GLY A 84 -5.88 37.24 19.37
N ARG A 85 -6.66 36.29 18.82
CA ARG A 85 -7.17 35.13 19.61
C ARG A 85 -7.06 33.74 18.96
N SER A 86 -6.54 33.65 17.74
CA SER A 86 -6.57 32.44 16.89
C SER A 86 -5.28 31.61 16.86
N GLY A 87 -4.16 32.13 17.38
CA GLY A 87 -2.84 31.51 17.19
C GLY A 87 -2.65 30.14 17.85
N GLU A 88 -3.37 29.84 18.94
CA GLU A 88 -3.23 28.55 19.64
C GLU A 88 -4.07 27.45 18.98
N LEU A 89 -5.27 27.79 18.50
CA LEU A 89 -6.14 26.89 17.71
C LEU A 89 -5.54 26.54 16.35
N GLU A 90 -4.94 27.52 15.67
CA GLU A 90 -4.19 27.24 14.44
C GLU A 90 -2.97 26.37 14.71
N LYS A 91 -2.32 26.58 15.86
CA LYS A 91 -1.17 25.76 16.28
C LYS A 91 -1.56 24.30 16.49
N SER A 92 -2.63 24.02 17.21
CA SER A 92 -3.12 22.66 17.41
C SER A 92 -3.54 22.00 16.09
N ALA A 93 -4.18 22.75 15.19
CA ALA A 93 -4.65 22.20 13.91
C ALA A 93 -3.51 21.77 12.97
N TRP A 94 -2.43 22.57 12.85
CA TRP A 94 -1.29 22.15 12.04
C TRP A 94 -0.50 21.02 12.69
N MET A 95 -0.42 20.99 14.03
CA MET A 95 0.24 19.91 14.78
C MET A 95 -0.48 18.58 14.58
N GLU A 96 -1.81 18.56 14.67
CA GLU A 96 -2.62 17.36 14.43
C GLU A 96 -2.40 16.82 13.00
N ARG A 97 -2.40 17.69 11.99
CA ARG A 97 -2.10 17.30 10.62
C ARG A 97 -0.68 16.80 10.46
N PHE A 98 0.30 17.45 11.10
CA PHE A 98 1.68 17.01 11.08
C PHE A 98 1.80 15.59 11.65
N ASP A 99 1.17 15.33 12.81
CA ASP A 99 1.19 14.02 13.44
C ASP A 99 0.48 12.96 12.57
N HIS A 100 -0.63 13.32 11.93
CA HIS A 100 -1.32 12.44 10.97
C HIS A 100 -0.43 12.08 9.78
N GLU A 101 0.28 13.04 9.18
CA GLU A 101 1.19 12.79 8.06
C GLU A 101 2.40 11.94 8.50
N ILE A 102 2.96 12.20 9.69
CA ILE A 102 4.02 11.36 10.27
C ILE A 102 3.54 9.93 10.48
N GLN A 103 2.35 9.75 11.04
CA GLN A 103 1.76 8.44 11.26
C GLN A 103 1.54 7.69 9.94
N GLY A 104 1.01 8.38 8.92
CA GLY A 104 0.84 7.81 7.58
C GLY A 104 2.16 7.33 6.97
N VAL A 105 3.25 8.09 7.14
CA VAL A 105 4.59 7.67 6.69
C VAL A 105 5.07 6.43 7.46
N LEU A 106 4.87 6.39 8.78
CA LEU A 106 5.26 5.23 9.58
C LEU A 106 4.44 3.99 9.18
N GLU A 107 3.16 4.13 8.90
CA GLU A 107 2.31 3.06 8.38
C GLU A 107 2.76 2.58 7.01
N LEU A 108 3.09 3.51 6.10
CA LEU A 108 3.68 3.16 4.81
C LEU A 108 4.98 2.37 4.98
N SER A 109 5.83 2.77 5.94
CA SER A 109 7.07 2.04 6.23
C SER A 109 6.80 0.61 6.73
N LYS A 110 5.77 0.42 7.56
CA LYS A 110 5.31 -0.91 8.01
C LYS A 110 4.76 -1.71 6.82
N TYR A 111 3.98 -1.08 5.95
CA TYR A 111 3.38 -1.73 4.78
C TYR A 111 4.45 -2.28 3.83
N LEU A 112 5.49 -1.48 3.55
CA LEU A 112 6.63 -1.90 2.72
C LEU A 112 7.37 -3.12 3.29
N THR A 113 7.37 -3.25 4.63
CA THR A 113 8.07 -4.33 5.33
C THR A 113 7.20 -5.59 5.46
N ARG A 114 5.89 -5.42 5.70
CA ARG A 114 4.96 -6.52 6.01
C ARG A 114 4.31 -7.16 4.79
N ASN A 115 4.05 -6.39 3.73
CA ASN A 115 3.17 -6.84 2.64
C ASN A 115 3.92 -7.21 1.36
N ILE A 116 5.22 -6.91 1.25
CA ILE A 116 5.92 -7.10 -0.02
C ILE A 116 6.64 -8.44 -0.03
N VAL A 117 5.88 -9.44 -0.48
CA VAL A 117 6.38 -10.76 -0.82
C VAL A 117 7.04 -10.68 -2.20
N GLN A 118 8.36 -10.71 -2.25
CA GLN A 118 9.09 -10.64 -3.52
C GLN A 118 9.44 -12.03 -4.00
N ALA A 119 8.92 -12.38 -5.17
CA ALA A 119 9.43 -13.50 -5.94
C ALA A 119 10.79 -13.11 -6.53
N ARG A 120 11.82 -13.91 -6.25
CA ARG A 120 13.14 -13.83 -6.89
C ARG A 120 13.39 -15.10 -7.67
N HIS A 121 14.16 -15.02 -8.75
CA HIS A 121 14.68 -16.23 -9.36
C HIS A 121 15.63 -16.93 -8.38
N SER A 122 15.49 -18.26 -8.27
CA SER A 122 16.46 -19.15 -7.65
C SER A 122 17.82 -18.95 -8.30
N GLU A 123 18.89 -19.33 -7.60
CA GLU A 123 20.25 -19.26 -8.14
C GLU A 123 20.39 -20.07 -9.45
N ASP A 124 19.57 -21.12 -9.60
CA ASP A 124 19.48 -21.95 -10.82
C ASP A 124 18.74 -21.26 -11.98
N GLY A 125 18.14 -20.08 -11.77
CA GLY A 125 17.35 -19.32 -12.74
C GLY A 125 15.99 -19.92 -13.11
N GLN A 126 15.78 -21.22 -12.88
CA GLN A 126 14.60 -21.95 -13.36
C GLN A 126 13.34 -21.81 -12.50
N ARG A 127 13.46 -21.41 -11.23
CA ARG A 127 12.34 -21.36 -10.28
C ARG A 127 12.22 -19.98 -9.66
N LEU A 128 11.00 -19.51 -9.41
CA LEU A 128 10.76 -18.32 -8.61
C LEU A 128 10.62 -18.74 -7.15
N VAL A 129 11.54 -18.27 -6.30
CA VAL A 129 11.51 -18.43 -4.85
C VAL A 129 10.94 -17.18 -4.23
N VAL A 130 9.92 -17.35 -3.41
CA VAL A 130 9.29 -16.28 -2.67
C VAL A 130 10.04 -16.08 -1.34
N ARG A 131 10.53 -14.87 -1.07
CA ARG A 131 11.15 -14.56 0.22
C ARG A 131 10.09 -14.17 1.23
N PHE A 132 9.81 -15.09 2.15
CA PHE A 132 9.16 -14.75 3.41
C PHE A 132 10.22 -14.23 4.38
N THR A 133 9.88 -13.16 5.09
CA THR A 133 10.65 -12.63 6.21
C THR A 133 9.84 -12.81 7.48
N ASP A 134 10.47 -12.77 8.65
CA ASP A 134 9.74 -12.89 9.93
C ASP A 134 8.73 -11.74 10.15
N GLN A 135 8.90 -10.65 9.39
CA GLN A 135 8.04 -9.47 9.39
C GLN A 135 6.88 -9.57 8.39
N THR A 136 6.92 -10.50 7.42
CA THR A 136 5.82 -10.64 6.46
C THR A 136 4.61 -11.27 7.12
N GLU A 137 3.47 -10.60 6.99
CA GLU A 137 2.20 -11.09 7.52
C GLU A 137 1.71 -12.23 6.60
N ILE A 138 1.91 -13.47 7.04
CA ILE A 138 1.30 -14.64 6.42
C ILE A 138 -0.15 -14.64 6.90
N GLY A 139 -1.06 -14.10 6.09
CA GLY A 139 -2.47 -14.07 6.44
C GLY A 139 -3.00 -15.48 6.74
N ASP A 140 -3.65 -15.66 7.88
CA ASP A 140 -4.32 -16.93 8.19
C ASP A 140 -5.43 -17.20 7.16
N ASN A 141 -5.57 -18.46 6.74
CA ASN A 141 -6.58 -18.86 5.75
C ASN A 141 -8.03 -18.45 6.13
N SER A 142 -8.29 -18.16 7.41
CA SER A 142 -9.57 -17.67 7.93
C SER A 142 -9.88 -16.21 7.55
N THR A 143 -8.89 -15.32 7.49
CA THR A 143 -9.08 -13.90 7.12
C THR A 143 -9.21 -13.69 5.62
N ILE A 144 -8.65 -14.60 4.81
CA ILE A 144 -8.79 -14.60 3.34
C ILE A 144 -10.21 -14.98 2.92
N LYS A 145 -10.84 -15.94 3.61
CA LYS A 145 -12.20 -16.41 3.30
C LYS A 145 -13.30 -15.45 3.76
N ASN A 146 -13.03 -14.63 4.77
CA ASN A 146 -13.98 -13.67 5.35
C ASN A 146 -13.66 -12.23 4.95
N ARG A 147 -13.16 -11.98 3.74
CA ARG A 147 -13.15 -10.60 3.23
C ARG A 147 -14.60 -10.15 3.07
N ARG A 148 -15.01 -9.11 3.80
CA ARG A 148 -16.24 -8.36 3.47
C ARG A 148 -16.12 -8.02 1.99
N SER A 149 -17.02 -8.59 1.19
CA SER A 149 -17.04 -8.42 -0.25
C SER A 149 -17.00 -6.92 -0.56
N THR A 150 -15.96 -6.47 -1.25
CA THR A 150 -15.87 -5.12 -1.84
C THR A 150 -16.81 -4.99 -3.04
N SER A 151 -17.96 -5.67 -3.02
CA SER A 151 -19.04 -5.57 -3.99
C SER A 151 -19.88 -4.28 -3.82
N ALA A 152 -19.38 -3.31 -3.03
CA ALA A 152 -19.94 -1.96 -2.92
C ALA A 152 -19.09 -0.91 -3.67
N CYS A 153 -18.18 -1.32 -4.55
CA CYS A 153 -17.76 -0.49 -5.67
C CYS A 153 -18.71 -0.80 -6.82
N GLU A 154 -19.74 0.01 -7.02
CA GLU A 154 -20.51 -0.01 -8.26
C GLU A 154 -19.59 0.34 -9.44
N PRO A 155 -19.41 -0.57 -10.42
CA PRO A 155 -18.90 -0.20 -11.72
C PRO A 155 -20.13 0.04 -12.62
N SER A 156 -20.57 1.29 -12.73
CA SER A 156 -21.40 1.72 -13.85
C SER A 156 -20.56 1.78 -15.13
N SER A 157 -20.09 0.64 -15.62
CA SER A 157 -19.59 0.55 -16.99
C SER A 157 -19.64 -0.86 -17.51
N SER A 158 -20.70 -1.10 -18.28
CA SER A 158 -20.70 -1.86 -19.53
C SER A 158 -19.29 -2.10 -20.10
N CYS A 159 -18.82 -3.35 -20.04
CA CYS A 159 -17.86 -3.86 -21.01
C CYS A 159 -17.89 -5.39 -21.04
N CYS A 160 -18.20 -5.92 -22.23
CA CYS A 160 -17.98 -7.30 -22.71
C CYS A 160 -19.00 -8.40 -22.35
N GLY A 161 -19.96 -8.61 -23.26
CA GLY A 161 -20.14 -9.93 -23.87
C GLY A 161 -21.36 -10.78 -23.46
N GLY A 162 -22.51 -10.49 -24.09
CA GLY A 162 -23.48 -11.45 -24.65
C GLY A 162 -23.90 -12.69 -23.85
N HIS A 163 -25.17 -12.72 -23.42
CA HIS A 163 -26.22 -13.59 -23.99
C HIS A 163 -27.56 -13.26 -23.33
N GLN A 164 -28.60 -13.00 -24.15
CA GLN A 164 -29.99 -13.03 -23.69
C GLN A 164 -30.40 -14.49 -23.46
N ALA A 165 -31.08 -14.75 -22.34
CA ALA A 165 -32.28 -15.59 -22.28
C ALA A 165 -32.89 -15.47 -20.87
N ASP A 166 -34.08 -14.89 -20.79
CA ASP A 166 -34.96 -14.96 -19.63
C ASP A 166 -35.28 -16.43 -19.30
N THR A 167 -34.95 -16.90 -18.11
CA THR A 167 -35.58 -18.09 -17.52
C THR A 167 -35.49 -18.02 -15.99
N PRO A 168 -36.60 -18.17 -15.23
CA PRO A 168 -36.57 -18.14 -13.77
C PRO A 168 -35.93 -19.41 -13.19
N SER A 169 -34.95 -19.23 -12.30
CA SER A 169 -34.16 -20.31 -11.67
C SER A 169 -34.86 -20.97 -10.46
N PRO A 170 -34.82 -22.31 -10.33
CA PRO A 170 -35.10 -23.02 -9.06
C PRO A 170 -33.86 -23.09 -8.13
N PRO A 171 -34.02 -23.45 -6.83
CA PRO A 171 -33.00 -23.24 -5.79
C PRO A 171 -31.75 -24.16 -5.89
N PRO A 172 -30.64 -23.79 -5.21
CA PRO A 172 -29.33 -24.40 -5.41
C PRO A 172 -29.28 -25.84 -4.90
N SER A 173 -28.98 -26.77 -5.81
CA SER A 173 -28.71 -28.17 -5.53
C SER A 173 -27.24 -28.36 -5.15
N THR A 174 -27.02 -29.12 -4.08
CA THR A 174 -25.71 -29.47 -3.56
C THR A 174 -24.89 -30.23 -4.61
N SER A 175 -23.78 -29.61 -5.00
CA SER A 175 -22.59 -30.12 -5.69
C SER A 175 -22.54 -31.64 -5.91
N ARG A 176 -23.27 -32.16 -6.92
CA ARG A 176 -23.03 -33.49 -7.48
C ARG A 176 -21.87 -33.39 -8.45
N LEU A 177 -20.67 -33.74 -7.98
CA LEU A 177 -19.56 -34.08 -8.88
C LEU A 177 -20.09 -35.11 -9.90
N SER A 178 -19.96 -34.84 -11.20
CA SER A 178 -20.50 -35.75 -12.22
C SER A 178 -19.88 -37.15 -12.07
N GLN A 179 -20.66 -38.21 -12.35
CA GLN A 179 -20.16 -39.60 -12.30
C GLN A 179 -18.86 -39.77 -13.10
N ALA A 180 -18.75 -39.08 -14.24
CA ALA A 180 -17.54 -39.06 -15.06
C ALA A 180 -16.30 -38.50 -14.32
N ALA A 181 -16.47 -37.52 -13.42
CA ALA A 181 -15.38 -37.00 -12.60
C ALA A 181 -14.98 -37.99 -11.49
N LEU A 182 -15.94 -38.74 -10.94
CA LEU A 182 -15.69 -39.77 -9.93
C LEU A 182 -14.90 -40.95 -10.53
N GLU A 183 -15.32 -41.44 -11.70
CA GLU A 183 -14.64 -42.56 -12.40
C GLU A 183 -13.20 -42.20 -12.80
N ARG A 184 -12.96 -40.96 -13.28
CA ARG A 184 -11.61 -40.49 -13.59
C ARG A 184 -10.72 -40.44 -12.36
N ARG A 185 -11.27 -40.12 -11.19
CA ARG A 185 -10.54 -40.13 -9.92
C ARG A 185 -10.19 -41.55 -9.48
N GLU A 186 -11.13 -42.48 -9.64
CA GLU A 186 -10.94 -43.89 -9.26
C GLU A 186 -9.92 -44.60 -10.15
N LYS A 187 -9.97 -44.37 -11.47
CA LYS A 187 -9.00 -44.92 -12.43
C LYS A 187 -7.57 -44.49 -12.12
N ARG A 188 -7.36 -43.23 -11.71
CA ARG A 188 -6.04 -42.73 -11.29
C ARG A 188 -5.54 -43.41 -10.01
N ARG A 189 -6.45 -43.79 -9.09
CA ARG A 189 -6.09 -44.46 -7.84
C ARG A 189 -5.58 -45.88 -8.10
N LEU A 190 -6.26 -46.62 -8.98
CA LEU A 190 -5.87 -47.98 -9.35
C LEU A 190 -4.54 -48.03 -10.11
N SER A 191 -4.30 -47.09 -11.03
CA SER A 191 -3.04 -47.01 -11.77
C SER A 191 -1.83 -46.78 -10.85
N ARG A 192 -1.98 -46.03 -9.76
CA ARG A 192 -0.90 -45.84 -8.78
C ARG A 192 -0.57 -47.09 -7.97
N LEU A 193 -1.56 -47.95 -7.71
CA LEU A 193 -1.35 -49.20 -6.97
C LEU A 193 -0.60 -50.23 -7.82
N GLN A 194 -0.85 -50.27 -9.14
CA GLN A 194 -0.12 -51.16 -10.05
C GLN A 194 1.33 -50.72 -10.32
N GLN A 195 1.65 -49.43 -10.10
CA GLN A 195 2.98 -48.89 -10.33
C GLN A 195 3.86 -48.87 -9.07
N GLN A 196 3.48 -49.51 -7.97
CA GLN A 196 4.42 -49.72 -6.86
C GLN A 196 5.36 -50.88 -7.22
N PRO A 197 6.64 -50.63 -7.55
CA PRO A 197 7.61 -51.70 -7.66
C PRO A 197 7.80 -52.31 -6.27
N SER A 198 7.68 -53.62 -6.16
CA SER A 198 8.09 -54.38 -4.99
C SER A 198 9.61 -54.25 -4.84
N SER A 199 10.06 -53.20 -4.17
CA SER A 199 11.45 -53.06 -3.72
C SER A 199 11.65 -53.98 -2.52
N SER A 200 11.85 -55.27 -2.82
CA SER A 200 12.37 -56.26 -1.89
C SER A 200 13.74 -56.71 -2.37
N SER A 201 14.79 -56.10 -1.82
CA SER A 201 16.12 -56.69 -1.58
C SER A 201 16.90 -55.74 -0.68
#